data_AF-A0A851LAT2-F1
#
_entry.id   AF-A0A851LAT2-F1
#
_cell.length_a   1.000
_cell.length_b   1.000
_cell.length_c   1.000
_cell.angle_alpha   90.00
_cell.angle_beta   90.00
_cell.angle_gamma   90.00
#
_symmetry.space_group_name_H-M   'P 1'
#
loop_
_entity.id
_entity.type
_entity.pdbx_description
1 polymer ?
#
loop_
_entity_poly.entity_id
_entity_poly.type
_entity_poly.pdbx_seq_one_letter_code
_entity_poly.pdbx_strand_id
1 'polypeptide(L)'
;TFVDTPGIIENRKQQERGYPFNDVCQWFIDRADLIFVVFDPTKLDVGLELEMLFRQLKGRESQIRIILNKADSLATQELMRVYGALFWSLAPLINVTEPPRVYVSSFWPHEYHPDTHKDLFLKEEISLLEDLNQVIENRMENKIAFIRQHAIRVRIHALLVDRYLQTYKDKMTFFSDGELVFRDIVEDPDKFFIFKSILAKTNVSKFDLPNREAYKDFFGINPITSFKLLSQQCSYMGGCFLEKIEKAITRELPDLLGSIGLGKKP
;
A
#
# COMPACT_ATOMS: atom_id res chain seq x y z
N THR A 1 9.84 11.00 11.63
CA THR A 1 8.95 11.01 12.81
C THR A 1 8.59 9.59 13.13
N PHE A 2 8.65 9.19 14.40
CA PHE A 2 8.17 7.89 14.84
C PHE A 2 6.74 8.02 15.33
N VAL A 3 5.92 7.02 15.02
CA VAL A 3 4.56 6.88 15.54
C VAL A 3 4.53 5.55 16.26
N ASP A 4 4.33 5.60 17.58
CA ASP A 4 4.11 4.41 18.38
C ASP A 4 2.62 4.05 18.34
N THR A 5 2.33 2.78 18.12
CA THR A 5 0.96 2.26 17.99
C THR A 5 0.59 1.46 19.23
N PRO A 6 -0.68 1.49 19.67
CA PRO A 6 -1.14 0.61 20.73
C PRO A 6 -0.81 -0.86 20.41
N GLY A 7 -0.39 -1.62 21.42
CA GLY A 7 -0.04 -3.03 21.25
C GLY A 7 -1.16 -3.84 20.59
N ILE A 8 -0.76 -4.86 19.81
CA ILE A 8 -1.70 -5.82 19.24
C ILE A 8 -2.12 -6.76 20.37
N ILE A 9 -3.43 -6.80 20.65
CA ILE A 9 -4.02 -7.60 21.72
C ILE A 9 -4.71 -8.79 21.07
N GLU A 10 -4.26 -10.01 21.33
CA GLU A 10 -4.87 -11.22 20.77
C GLU A 10 -6.07 -11.72 21.58
N ASN A 11 -6.25 -11.23 22.81
CA ASN A 11 -7.31 -11.65 23.71
C ASN A 11 -8.66 -10.99 23.39
N ARG A 12 -9.63 -11.81 22.94
CA ARG A 12 -10.96 -11.36 22.48
C ARG A 12 -11.79 -10.59 23.51
N LYS A 13 -11.58 -10.80 24.82
CA LYS A 13 -12.32 -10.09 25.87
C LYS A 13 -11.92 -8.61 26.02
N GLN A 14 -10.82 -8.18 25.38
CA GLN A 14 -10.30 -6.80 25.41
C GLN A 14 -10.39 -6.12 24.03
N GLN A 15 -11.09 -6.69 23.05
CA GLN A 15 -11.15 -6.18 21.67
C GLN A 15 -12.08 -4.97 21.48
N GLU A 16 -12.90 -4.59 22.47
CA GLU A 16 -13.69 -3.35 22.40
C GLU A 16 -12.80 -2.13 22.63
N ARG A 17 -11.97 -1.81 21.63
CA ARG A 17 -11.05 -0.65 21.67
C ARG A 17 -11.79 0.69 21.62
N GLY A 18 -13.10 0.70 21.34
CA GLY A 18 -13.93 1.91 21.24
C GLY A 18 -13.72 2.72 19.96
N TYR A 19 -12.88 2.24 19.03
CA TYR A 19 -12.60 2.86 17.73
C TYR A 19 -12.24 1.79 16.68
N PRO A 20 -12.36 2.08 15.37
CA PRO A 20 -12.02 1.13 14.31
C PRO A 20 -10.50 1.00 14.15
N PHE A 21 -9.87 0.15 14.95
CA PHE A 21 -8.41 -0.05 14.96
C PHE A 21 -7.84 -0.36 13.58
N ASN A 22 -8.48 -1.25 12.84
CA ASN A 22 -8.05 -1.64 11.49
C ASN A 22 -8.02 -0.47 10.51
N ASP A 23 -9.00 0.44 10.56
CA ASP A 23 -9.05 1.59 9.65
C ASP A 23 -7.96 2.62 9.98
N VAL A 24 -7.69 2.81 11.28
CA VAL A 24 -6.61 3.67 11.76
C VAL A 24 -5.25 3.09 11.37
N CYS A 25 -5.04 1.79 11.55
CA CYS A 25 -3.82 1.09 11.11
C CYS A 25 -3.62 1.24 9.61
N GLN A 26 -4.66 1.01 8.80
CA GLN A 26 -4.59 1.21 7.35
C GLN A 26 -4.18 2.63 6.98
N TRP A 27 -4.72 3.65 7.68
CA TRP A 27 -4.38 5.05 7.43
C TRP A 27 -2.89 5.35 7.61
N PHE A 28 -2.28 4.76 8.65
CA PHE A 28 -0.84 4.88 8.91
C PHE A 28 -0.01 4.07 7.92
N ILE A 29 -0.39 2.81 7.66
CA ILE A 29 0.26 1.94 6.67
C ILE A 29 0.34 2.65 5.31
N ASP A 30 -0.71 3.38 4.93
CA ASP A 30 -0.76 4.05 3.65
C ASP A 30 0.21 5.23 3.49
N ARG A 31 0.70 5.77 4.61
CA ARG A 31 1.52 6.98 4.68
C ARG A 31 2.91 6.74 5.26
N ALA A 32 3.13 5.60 5.88
CA ALA A 32 4.41 5.24 6.48
C ALA A 32 5.46 5.03 5.38
N ASP A 33 6.67 5.56 5.62
CA ASP A 33 7.83 5.27 4.79
C ASP A 33 8.40 3.87 5.16
N LEU A 34 8.41 3.55 6.46
CA LEU A 34 8.82 2.27 7.04
C LEU A 34 7.82 1.79 8.08
N ILE A 35 7.69 0.47 8.20
CA ILE A 35 6.82 -0.20 9.16
C ILE A 35 7.65 -1.23 9.92
N PHE A 36 7.87 -0.97 11.20
CA PHE A 36 8.52 -1.92 12.09
C PHE A 36 7.49 -2.83 12.74
N VAL A 37 7.64 -4.14 12.55
CA VAL A 37 6.86 -5.15 13.26
C VAL A 37 7.75 -5.81 14.29
N VAL A 38 7.49 -5.52 15.57
CA VAL A 38 8.34 -5.95 16.67
C VAL A 38 7.75 -7.19 17.34
N PHE A 39 8.56 -8.24 17.43
CA PHE A 39 8.24 -9.49 18.10
C PHE A 39 9.13 -9.67 19.33
N ASP A 40 8.54 -10.23 20.39
CA ASP A 40 9.28 -10.76 21.53
C ASP A 40 9.42 -12.27 21.32
N PRO A 41 10.65 -12.83 21.27
CA PRO A 41 10.87 -14.22 20.94
C PRO A 41 10.31 -15.18 22.01
N THR A 42 10.07 -14.68 23.23
CA THR A 42 9.48 -15.47 24.32
C THR A 42 7.95 -15.59 24.24
N LYS A 43 7.31 -14.75 23.41
CA LYS A 43 5.85 -14.64 23.28
C LYS A 43 5.43 -14.60 21.82
N LEU A 44 6.05 -15.46 21.00
CA LEU A 44 5.75 -15.57 19.59
C LEU A 44 4.44 -16.35 19.42
N ASP A 45 3.32 -15.63 19.56
CA ASP A 45 2.00 -16.08 19.16
C ASP A 45 1.58 -15.26 17.94
N VAL A 46 1.14 -15.94 16.87
CA VAL A 46 0.56 -15.30 15.68
C VAL A 46 -0.94 -15.53 15.73
N GLY A 47 -1.65 -14.57 16.32
CA GLY A 47 -3.09 -14.57 16.44
C GLY A 47 -3.81 -13.84 15.31
N LEU A 48 -5.15 -13.83 15.39
CA LEU A 48 -6.04 -13.31 14.34
C LEU A 48 -5.79 -11.83 14.02
N GLU A 49 -5.53 -10.98 15.02
CA GLU A 49 -5.29 -9.55 14.81
C GLU A 49 -3.99 -9.31 14.03
N LEU A 50 -2.94 -10.08 14.33
CA LEU A 50 -1.69 -10.00 13.61
C LEU A 50 -1.87 -10.48 12.16
N GLU A 51 -2.61 -11.57 11.94
CA GLU A 51 -2.98 -12.00 10.58
C GLU A 51 -3.73 -10.90 9.81
N MET A 52 -4.69 -10.22 10.45
CA MET A 52 -5.42 -9.11 9.85
C MET A 52 -4.50 -7.95 9.50
N LEU A 53 -3.55 -7.59 10.36
CA LEU A 53 -2.56 -6.56 10.08
C LEU A 53 -1.69 -6.94 8.87
N PHE A 54 -1.17 -8.16 8.80
CA PHE A 54 -0.38 -8.58 7.64
C PHE A 54 -1.19 -8.61 6.34
N ARG A 55 -2.49 -8.93 6.41
CA ARG A 55 -3.39 -8.79 5.24
C ARG A 55 -3.53 -7.34 4.78
N GLN A 56 -3.55 -6.37 5.69
CA GLN A 56 -3.57 -4.93 5.36
C GLN A 56 -2.24 -4.44 4.79
N LEU A 57 -1.13 -5.05 5.21
CA LEU A 57 0.22 -4.77 4.71
C LEU A 57 0.49 -5.35 3.31
N LYS A 58 -0.45 -6.14 2.76
CA LYS A 58 -0.32 -6.73 1.42
C LYS A 58 -0.16 -5.65 0.34
N GLY A 59 0.87 -5.79 -0.49
CA GLY A 59 1.27 -4.79 -1.49
C GLY A 59 2.19 -3.69 -0.97
N ARG A 60 2.59 -3.74 0.31
CA ARG A 60 3.55 -2.82 0.96
C ARG A 60 4.67 -3.58 1.67
N GLU A 61 4.92 -4.81 1.26
CA GLU A 61 5.88 -5.72 1.90
C GLU A 61 7.30 -5.16 1.91
N SER A 62 7.68 -4.37 0.90
CA SER A 62 9.00 -3.71 0.82
C SER A 62 9.24 -2.67 1.92
N GLN A 63 8.18 -2.15 2.54
CA GLN A 63 8.25 -1.17 3.63
C GLN A 63 8.37 -1.83 5.00
N ILE A 64 8.17 -3.15 5.08
CA ILE A 64 8.18 -3.91 6.34
C ILE A 64 9.62 -4.21 6.75
N ARG A 65 9.91 -4.01 8.03
CA ARG A 65 11.10 -4.51 8.72
C ARG A 65 10.65 -5.24 9.98
N ILE A 66 11.12 -6.46 10.16
CA ILE A 66 10.76 -7.27 11.31
C ILE A 66 11.87 -7.15 12.34
N ILE A 67 11.51 -6.93 13.60
CA ILE A 67 12.46 -6.81 14.71
C ILE A 67 12.14 -7.90 15.72
N LEU A 68 13.07 -8.81 15.96
CA LEU A 68 13.00 -9.77 17.06
C LEU A 68 13.75 -9.18 18.25
N ASN A 69 13.01 -8.49 19.13
CA ASN A 69 13.55 -7.76 20.26
C ASN A 69 13.65 -8.64 21.51
N LYS A 70 14.63 -8.38 22.39
CA LYS A 70 14.93 -9.19 23.60
C LYS A 70 15.52 -10.57 23.27
N ALA A 71 16.21 -10.68 22.14
CA ALA A 71 16.86 -11.92 21.73
C ALA A 71 17.93 -12.42 22.71
N ASP A 72 18.51 -11.52 23.51
CA ASP A 72 19.50 -11.82 24.55
C ASP A 72 18.95 -12.62 25.75
N SER A 73 17.62 -12.71 25.88
CA SER A 73 16.94 -13.52 26.90
C SER A 73 16.93 -15.02 26.60
N LEU A 74 17.31 -15.42 25.38
CA LEU A 74 17.27 -16.81 24.91
C LEU A 74 18.67 -17.34 24.59
N ALA A 75 18.84 -18.65 24.76
CA ALA A 75 20.02 -19.34 24.25
C ALA A 75 20.02 -19.37 22.71
N THR A 76 21.20 -19.39 22.08
CA THR A 76 21.34 -19.38 20.61
C THR A 76 20.53 -20.46 19.90
N GLN A 77 20.48 -21.67 20.46
CA GLN A 77 19.70 -22.78 19.87
C GLN A 77 18.20 -22.51 19.88
N GLU A 78 17.69 -21.92 20.97
CA GLU A 78 16.28 -21.56 21.09
C GLU A 78 15.93 -20.39 20.18
N LEU A 79 16.81 -19.39 20.09
CA LEU A 79 16.67 -18.25 19.19
C LEU A 79 16.51 -18.71 17.73
N MET A 80 17.32 -19.67 17.27
CA MET A 80 17.19 -20.22 15.91
C MET A 80 15.87 -20.96 15.69
N ARG A 81 15.34 -21.65 16.72
CA ARG A 81 14.03 -22.29 16.65
C ARG A 81 12.91 -21.27 16.56
N VAL A 82 12.95 -20.21 17.37
CA VAL A 82 11.98 -19.12 17.35
C VAL A 82 12.02 -18.39 16.01
N TYR A 83 13.21 -18.12 15.47
CA TYR A 83 13.38 -17.52 14.15
C TYR A 83 12.75 -18.36 13.03
N GLY A 84 12.94 -19.69 13.07
CA GLY A 84 12.27 -20.61 12.14
C GLY A 84 10.76 -20.61 12.30
N ALA A 85 10.26 -20.64 13.55
CA ALA A 85 8.83 -20.60 13.85
C ALA A 85 8.15 -19.29 13.40
N LEU A 86 8.86 -18.16 13.50
CA LEU A 86 8.42 -16.86 12.98
C LEU A 86 8.14 -16.95 11.49
N PHE A 87 9.11 -17.40 10.71
CA PHE A 87 8.94 -17.51 9.25
C PHE A 87 7.88 -18.51 8.86
N TRP A 88 7.79 -19.65 9.56
CA TRP A 88 6.74 -20.62 9.33
C TRP A 88 5.34 -20.00 9.52
N SER A 89 5.17 -19.20 10.57
CA SER A 89 3.90 -18.55 10.89
C SER A 89 3.58 -17.38 9.95
N LEU A 90 4.59 -16.68 9.46
CA LEU A 90 4.43 -15.57 8.51
C LEU A 90 4.32 -16.02 7.05
N ALA A 91 4.81 -17.21 6.70
CA ALA A 91 4.77 -17.75 5.34
C ALA A 91 3.39 -17.66 4.65
N PRO A 92 2.25 -18.01 5.29
CA PRO A 92 0.94 -17.86 4.65
C PRO A 92 0.48 -16.39 4.52
N LEU A 93 1.08 -15.47 5.27
CA LEU A 93 0.68 -14.06 5.34
C LEU A 93 1.47 -13.17 4.38
N ILE A 94 2.69 -13.59 4.02
CA ILE A 94 3.62 -12.83 3.19
C ILE A 94 3.62 -13.43 1.77
N ASN A 95 3.07 -12.68 0.81
CA ASN A 95 2.95 -13.14 -0.58
C ASN A 95 4.02 -12.53 -1.49
N VAL A 96 5.29 -12.65 -1.09
CA VAL A 96 6.46 -12.20 -1.85
C VAL A 96 7.53 -13.29 -1.92
N THR A 97 8.33 -13.25 -2.99
CA THR A 97 9.40 -14.23 -3.22
C THR A 97 10.55 -14.07 -2.23
N GLU A 98 10.81 -12.84 -1.79
CA GLU A 98 11.85 -12.52 -0.81
C GLU A 98 11.19 -12.03 0.48
N PRO A 99 11.40 -12.72 1.62
CA PRO A 99 10.79 -12.31 2.87
C PRO A 99 11.40 -11.00 3.39
N PRO A 100 10.65 -10.22 4.19
CA PRO A 100 11.18 -9.02 4.85
C PRO A 100 12.41 -9.32 5.71
N ARG A 101 13.35 -8.37 5.77
CA ARG A 101 14.53 -8.45 6.64
C ARG A 101 14.09 -8.52 8.11
N VAL A 102 14.68 -9.48 8.83
CA VAL A 102 14.52 -9.63 10.28
C VAL A 102 15.81 -9.18 10.96
N TYR A 103 15.70 -8.25 11.90
CA TYR A 103 16.79 -7.81 12.76
C TYR A 103 16.66 -8.48 14.12
N VAL A 104 17.72 -9.10 14.62
CA VAL A 104 17.72 -9.87 15.86
C VAL A 104 18.67 -9.23 16.85
N SER A 105 18.13 -8.60 17.89
CA SER A 105 18.90 -7.97 18.96
C SER A 105 18.02 -7.68 20.19
N SER A 106 18.58 -7.04 21.19
CA SER A 106 17.85 -6.46 22.33
C SER A 106 18.03 -4.95 22.34
N PHE A 107 17.06 -4.25 21.76
CA PHE A 107 17.10 -2.81 21.49
C PHE A 107 16.75 -2.00 22.75
N TRP A 108 17.65 -2.05 23.75
CA TRP A 108 17.52 -1.35 25.01
C TRP A 108 18.87 -0.82 25.50
N PRO A 109 18.92 0.11 26.47
CA PRO A 109 20.19 0.66 26.94
C PRO A 109 20.94 -0.27 27.91
N HIS A 110 20.47 -1.49 28.15
CA HIS A 110 21.08 -2.43 29.09
C HIS A 110 22.15 -3.30 28.42
N GLU A 111 23.14 -3.75 29.19
CA GLU A 111 24.13 -4.70 28.70
C GLU A 111 23.49 -6.05 28.35
N TYR A 112 23.91 -6.64 27.24
CA TYR A 112 23.50 -7.99 26.85
C TYR A 112 23.91 -9.04 27.88
N HIS A 113 23.06 -10.06 28.05
CA HIS A 113 23.38 -11.22 28.89
C HIS A 113 24.74 -11.85 28.51
N PRO A 114 25.59 -12.27 29.48
CA PRO A 114 26.97 -12.68 29.21
C PRO A 114 27.15 -13.76 28.14
N ASP A 115 26.23 -14.73 28.08
CA ASP A 115 26.29 -15.90 27.19
C ASP A 115 25.74 -15.65 25.77
N THR A 116 25.54 -14.40 25.39
CA THR A 116 24.92 -14.02 24.11
C THR A 116 25.96 -13.66 23.05
N HIS A 117 25.57 -13.77 21.79
CA HIS A 117 26.41 -13.35 20.66
C HIS A 117 26.41 -11.82 20.50
N LYS A 118 27.08 -11.12 21.41
CA LYS A 118 27.14 -9.64 21.47
C LYS A 118 27.54 -9.01 20.12
N ASP A 119 28.55 -9.57 19.47
CA ASP A 119 29.03 -9.07 18.17
C ASP A 119 27.97 -9.18 17.06
N LEU A 120 27.13 -10.21 17.09
CA LEU A 120 26.04 -10.38 16.13
C LEU A 120 24.95 -9.32 16.39
N PHE A 121 24.54 -9.17 17.64
CA PHE A 121 23.50 -8.22 18.04
C PHE A 121 23.90 -6.77 17.72
N LEU A 122 25.13 -6.38 18.04
CA LEU A 122 25.67 -5.06 17.67
C LEU A 122 25.68 -4.84 16.15
N LYS A 123 26.04 -5.87 15.36
CA LYS A 123 25.99 -5.76 13.89
C LYS A 123 24.57 -5.62 13.36
N GLU A 124 23.61 -6.34 13.93
CA GLU A 124 22.19 -6.19 13.54
C GLU A 124 21.62 -4.82 13.94
N GLU A 125 22.04 -4.25 15.08
CA GLU A 125 21.68 -2.88 15.46
C GLU A 125 22.23 -1.83 14.49
N ILE A 126 23.51 -1.95 14.13
CA ILE A 126 24.13 -1.07 13.14
C ILE A 126 23.42 -1.22 11.79
N SER A 127 23.13 -2.44 11.36
CA SER A 127 22.44 -2.71 10.09
C SER A 127 21.02 -2.12 10.06
N LEU A 128 20.30 -2.15 11.18
CA LEU A 128 18.98 -1.51 11.30
C LEU A 128 19.09 0.01 11.14
N LEU A 129 20.09 0.64 11.77
CA LEU A 129 20.32 2.08 11.69
C LEU A 129 20.75 2.50 10.28
N GLU A 130 21.58 1.70 9.60
CA GLU A 130 21.99 1.93 8.22
C GLU A 130 20.80 1.87 7.26
N ASP A 131 19.94 0.85 7.37
CA ASP A 131 18.73 0.72 6.56
C ASP A 131 17.76 1.88 6.82
N LEU A 132 17.58 2.29 8.09
CA LEU A 132 16.78 3.46 8.45
C LEU A 132 17.31 4.73 7.78
N ASN A 133 18.63 4.95 7.84
CA ASN A 133 19.27 6.11 7.20
C ASN A 133 19.10 6.08 5.69
N GLN A 134 19.30 4.92 5.05
CA GLN A 134 19.13 4.76 3.61
C GLN A 134 17.69 5.10 3.17
N VAL A 135 16.70 4.70 3.96
CA VAL A 135 15.30 5.01 3.64
C VAL A 135 15.00 6.49 3.82
N ILE A 136 15.59 7.14 4.82
CA ILE A 136 15.49 8.61 5.01
C ILE A 136 16.13 9.34 3.82
N GLU A 137 17.30 8.92 3.35
CA GLU A 137 17.97 9.50 2.18
C GLU A 137 17.18 9.32 0.89
N ASN A 138 16.53 8.16 0.74
CA ASN A 138 15.72 7.84 -0.44
C ASN A 138 14.26 8.32 -0.30
N ARG A 139 13.90 9.03 0.78
CA ARG A 139 12.53 9.49 1.05
C ARG A 139 11.95 10.29 -0.10
N MET A 140 12.74 11.19 -0.69
CA MET A 140 12.27 12.03 -1.80
C MET A 140 11.96 11.19 -3.05
N GLU A 141 12.83 10.22 -3.37
CA GLU A 141 12.63 9.30 -4.49
C GLU A 141 11.38 8.44 -4.28
N ASN A 142 11.24 7.87 -3.08
CA ASN A 142 10.07 7.10 -2.67
C ASN A 142 8.79 7.94 -2.75
N LYS A 143 8.84 9.21 -2.33
CA LYS A 143 7.69 10.12 -2.37
C LYS A 143 7.26 10.41 -3.81
N ILE A 144 8.21 10.60 -4.72
CA ILE A 144 7.94 10.83 -6.14
C ILE A 144 7.34 9.58 -6.77
N ALA A 145 7.89 8.40 -6.48
CA ALA A 145 7.34 7.12 -6.95
C ALA A 145 5.90 6.93 -6.46
N PHE A 146 5.63 7.25 -5.20
CA PHE A 146 4.28 7.22 -4.63
C PHE A 146 3.32 8.18 -5.34
N ILE A 147 3.72 9.44 -5.53
CA ILE A 147 2.91 10.44 -6.24
C ILE A 147 2.61 9.98 -7.66
N ARG A 148 3.60 9.40 -8.36
CA ARG A 148 3.45 8.84 -9.70
C ARG A 148 2.42 7.71 -9.73
N GLN A 149 2.51 6.76 -8.81
CA GLN A 149 1.55 5.65 -8.72
C GLN A 149 0.13 6.16 -8.39
N HIS A 150 0.01 7.14 -7.51
CA HIS A 150 -1.27 7.77 -7.20
C HIS A 150 -1.85 8.51 -8.42
N ALA A 151 -1.04 9.26 -9.16
CA ALA A 151 -1.47 9.93 -10.39
C ALA A 151 -1.96 8.93 -11.45
N ILE A 152 -1.30 7.77 -11.59
CA ILE A 152 -1.76 6.69 -12.46
C ILE A 152 -3.16 6.21 -12.05
N ARG A 153 -3.40 5.98 -10.76
CA ARG A 153 -4.72 5.58 -10.24
C ARG A 153 -5.79 6.63 -10.52
N VAL A 154 -5.48 7.91 -10.29
CA VAL A 154 -6.40 9.02 -10.59
C VAL A 154 -6.74 9.08 -12.08
N ARG A 155 -5.74 8.92 -12.95
CA ARG A 155 -5.93 8.89 -14.41
C ARG A 155 -6.85 7.73 -14.82
N ILE A 156 -6.59 6.52 -14.31
CA ILE A 156 -7.41 5.34 -14.59
C ILE A 156 -8.85 5.55 -14.10
N HIS A 157 -9.03 6.08 -12.90
CA HIS A 157 -10.36 6.37 -12.37
C HIS A 157 -11.13 7.36 -13.26
N ALA A 158 -10.48 8.45 -13.67
CA ALA A 158 -11.07 9.43 -14.57
C ALA A 158 -11.48 8.82 -15.92
N LEU A 159 -10.62 7.98 -16.51
CA LEU A 159 -10.90 7.27 -17.75
C LEU A 159 -12.08 6.30 -17.63
N LEU A 160 -12.18 5.58 -16.52
CA LEU A 160 -13.28 4.65 -16.26
C LEU A 160 -14.60 5.40 -16.11
N VAL A 161 -14.65 6.45 -15.29
CA VAL A 161 -15.86 7.28 -15.11
C VAL A 161 -16.30 7.88 -16.44
N ASP A 162 -15.37 8.39 -17.24
CA ASP A 162 -15.67 8.89 -18.58
C ASP A 162 -16.26 7.80 -19.48
N ARG A 163 -15.72 6.58 -19.42
CA ARG A 163 -16.23 5.45 -20.21
C ARG A 163 -17.63 5.01 -19.77
N TYR A 164 -17.93 5.00 -18.48
CA TYR A 164 -19.28 4.78 -17.96
C TYR A 164 -20.24 5.85 -18.49
N LEU A 165 -19.82 7.12 -18.44
CA LEU A 165 -20.65 8.25 -18.89
C LEU A 165 -20.90 8.23 -20.40
N GLN A 166 -19.88 7.89 -21.21
CA GLN A 166 -20.03 7.69 -22.65
C GLN A 166 -21.04 6.57 -22.93
N THR A 167 -20.87 5.41 -22.31
CA THR A 167 -21.76 4.25 -22.50
C THR A 167 -23.19 4.57 -22.09
N TYR A 168 -23.38 5.26 -20.97
CA TYR A 168 -24.69 5.71 -20.51
C TYR A 168 -25.36 6.63 -21.54
N LYS A 169 -24.64 7.62 -22.08
CA LYS A 169 -25.16 8.50 -23.12
C LYS A 169 -25.44 7.78 -24.44
N ASP A 170 -24.59 6.84 -24.83
CA ASP A 170 -24.73 6.06 -26.07
C ASP A 170 -25.93 5.09 -26.02
N LYS A 171 -26.26 4.59 -24.83
CA LYS A 171 -27.39 3.68 -24.60
C LYS A 171 -28.69 4.39 -24.26
N MET A 172 -28.62 5.67 -23.93
CA MET A 172 -29.79 6.50 -23.70
C MET A 172 -30.52 6.78 -25.02
N THR A 173 -31.76 6.30 -25.13
CA THR A 173 -32.68 6.65 -26.21
C THR A 173 -33.82 7.51 -25.66
N PHE A 174 -34.59 8.14 -26.55
CA PHE A 174 -35.71 9.02 -26.15
C PHE A 174 -36.76 8.33 -25.26
N PHE A 175 -36.90 7.00 -25.35
CA PHE A 175 -37.86 6.21 -24.57
C PHE A 175 -37.21 5.39 -23.45
N SER A 176 -35.89 5.52 -23.25
CA SER A 176 -35.16 4.76 -22.23
C SER A 176 -35.40 5.35 -20.84
N ASP A 177 -35.65 4.48 -19.85
CA ASP A 177 -35.52 4.83 -18.45
C ASP A 177 -34.03 4.88 -18.08
N GLY A 178 -33.54 6.06 -17.72
CA GLY A 178 -32.14 6.27 -17.40
C GLY A 178 -31.64 5.48 -16.21
N GLU A 179 -32.48 5.28 -15.21
CA GLU A 179 -32.11 4.55 -14.01
C GLU A 179 -31.90 3.06 -14.35
N LEU A 180 -32.79 2.50 -15.17
CA LEU A 180 -32.69 1.10 -15.61
C LEU A 180 -31.47 0.88 -16.53
N VAL A 181 -31.22 1.80 -17.46
CA VAL A 181 -30.06 1.72 -18.36
C VAL A 181 -28.77 1.80 -17.57
N PHE A 182 -28.66 2.75 -16.64
CA PHE A 182 -27.46 2.90 -15.84
C PHE A 182 -27.23 1.72 -14.90
N ARG A 183 -28.29 1.19 -14.29
CA ARG A 183 -28.22 -0.01 -13.45
C ARG A 183 -27.71 -1.23 -14.24
N ASP A 184 -28.19 -1.46 -15.47
CA ASP A 184 -27.70 -2.55 -16.34
C ASP A 184 -26.19 -2.39 -16.64
N ILE A 185 -25.72 -1.16 -16.87
CA ILE A 185 -24.30 -0.87 -17.12
C ILE A 185 -23.43 -1.14 -15.89
N VAL A 186 -23.89 -0.78 -14.69
CA VAL A 186 -23.13 -0.93 -13.44
C VAL A 186 -23.16 -2.38 -12.93
N GLU A 187 -24.25 -3.11 -13.15
CA GLU A 187 -24.36 -4.53 -12.77
C GLU A 187 -23.49 -5.43 -13.64
N ASP A 188 -23.40 -5.17 -14.95
CA ASP A 188 -22.55 -5.92 -15.87
C ASP A 188 -21.70 -5.01 -16.78
N PRO A 189 -20.60 -4.42 -16.24
CA PRO A 189 -19.72 -3.55 -17.03
C PRO A 189 -18.93 -4.30 -18.12
N ASP A 190 -18.87 -5.63 -18.07
CA ASP A 190 -18.18 -6.45 -19.08
C ASP A 190 -19.00 -6.54 -20.38
N LYS A 191 -20.32 -6.67 -20.27
CA LYS A 191 -21.26 -6.60 -21.40
C LYS A 191 -21.07 -5.35 -22.25
N PHE A 192 -20.67 -4.25 -21.61
CA PHE A 192 -20.40 -2.96 -22.26
C PHE A 192 -18.92 -2.70 -22.55
N PHE A 193 -18.05 -3.70 -22.32
CA PHE A 193 -16.61 -3.62 -22.57
C PHE A 193 -15.92 -2.44 -21.84
N ILE A 194 -16.43 -2.02 -20.67
CA ILE A 194 -15.93 -0.83 -19.96
C ILE A 194 -14.44 -1.00 -19.65
N PHE A 195 -14.08 -2.02 -18.86
CA PHE A 195 -12.70 -2.28 -18.45
C PHE A 195 -11.81 -2.71 -19.64
N LYS A 196 -12.34 -3.50 -20.58
CA LYS A 196 -11.61 -3.92 -21.79
C LYS A 196 -11.20 -2.73 -22.66
N SER A 197 -12.06 -1.72 -22.78
CA SER A 197 -11.75 -0.51 -23.55
C SER A 197 -10.64 0.34 -22.92
N ILE A 198 -10.52 0.32 -21.58
CA ILE A 198 -9.44 1.03 -20.87
C ILE A 198 -8.14 0.24 -20.94
N LEU A 199 -8.18 -1.09 -20.86
CA LEU A 199 -7.01 -1.96 -21.06
C LEU A 199 -6.40 -1.85 -22.46
N ALA A 200 -7.22 -1.54 -23.46
CA ALA A 200 -6.74 -1.32 -24.83
C ALA A 200 -5.96 0.00 -24.98
N LYS A 201 -6.03 0.92 -24.00
CA LYS A 201 -5.24 2.15 -24.01
C LYS A 201 -3.81 1.85 -23.57
N THR A 202 -2.85 2.56 -24.16
CA THR A 202 -1.43 2.44 -23.80
C THR A 202 -1.21 2.83 -22.33
N ASN A 203 -0.25 2.17 -21.66
CA ASN A 203 0.15 2.46 -20.28
C ASN A 203 -0.92 2.22 -19.19
N VAL A 204 -1.79 1.22 -19.38
CA VAL A 204 -2.68 0.71 -18.32
C VAL A 204 -2.41 -0.78 -18.10
N SER A 205 -2.03 -1.15 -16.88
CA SER A 205 -1.92 -2.56 -16.48
C SER A 205 -3.24 -3.08 -15.95
N LYS A 206 -3.50 -4.38 -16.12
CA LYS A 206 -4.64 -5.06 -15.47
C LYS A 206 -4.57 -4.96 -13.95
N PHE A 207 -3.36 -4.92 -13.39
CA PHE A 207 -3.14 -4.82 -11.94
C PHE A 207 -3.49 -3.44 -11.38
N ASP A 208 -3.56 -2.40 -12.21
CA ASP A 208 -3.92 -1.05 -11.78
C ASP A 208 -5.44 -0.79 -11.80
N LEU A 209 -6.23 -1.73 -12.34
CA LEU A 209 -7.68 -1.60 -12.41
C LEU A 209 -8.34 -2.00 -11.09
N PRO A 210 -9.31 -1.21 -10.59
CA PRO A 210 -10.07 -1.57 -9.41
C PRO A 210 -11.03 -2.74 -9.70
N ASN A 211 -11.51 -3.37 -8.63
CA ASN A 211 -12.56 -4.38 -8.70
C ASN A 211 -13.86 -3.81 -9.27
N ARG A 212 -14.64 -4.66 -9.94
CA ARG A 212 -15.91 -4.28 -10.57
C ARG A 212 -16.91 -3.68 -9.58
N GLU A 213 -17.02 -4.31 -8.42
CA GLU A 213 -17.91 -3.91 -7.34
C GLU A 213 -17.61 -2.50 -6.83
N ALA A 214 -16.36 -2.04 -6.92
CA ALA A 214 -15.98 -0.70 -6.46
C ALA A 214 -16.74 0.41 -7.19
N TYR A 215 -17.09 0.22 -8.47
CA TYR A 215 -17.88 1.21 -9.22
C TYR A 215 -19.38 1.13 -8.92
N LYS A 216 -19.88 -0.04 -8.47
CA LYS A 216 -21.24 -0.16 -7.95
C LYS A 216 -21.41 0.69 -6.69
N ASP A 217 -20.46 0.60 -5.77
CA ASP A 217 -20.45 1.39 -4.54
C ASP A 217 -20.24 2.88 -4.82
N PHE A 218 -19.27 3.21 -5.69
CA PHE A 218 -18.98 4.59 -6.07
C PHE A 218 -20.21 5.30 -6.66
N PHE A 219 -20.89 4.66 -7.61
CA PHE A 219 -22.06 5.26 -8.26
C PHE A 219 -23.34 5.16 -7.41
N GLY A 220 -23.38 4.26 -6.42
CA GLY A 220 -24.44 4.24 -5.41
C GLY A 220 -24.47 5.51 -4.54
N ILE A 221 -23.31 6.17 -4.39
CA ILE A 221 -23.17 7.43 -3.66
C ILE A 221 -23.12 8.64 -4.61
N ASN A 222 -22.50 8.48 -5.78
CA ASN A 222 -22.26 9.57 -6.73
C ASN A 222 -23.08 9.33 -8.01
N PRO A 223 -24.20 10.04 -8.25
CA PRO A 223 -25.05 9.79 -9.41
C PRO A 223 -24.33 10.09 -10.73
N ILE A 224 -24.51 9.26 -11.75
CA ILE A 224 -23.81 9.44 -13.04
C ILE A 224 -24.06 10.80 -13.69
N THR A 225 -25.22 11.40 -13.44
CA THR A 225 -25.63 12.71 -13.96
C THR A 225 -24.84 13.88 -13.36
N SER A 226 -24.15 13.69 -12.22
CA SER A 226 -23.29 14.74 -11.65
C SER A 226 -21.95 14.90 -12.39
N PHE A 227 -21.61 13.96 -13.28
CA PHE A 227 -20.33 13.96 -13.98
C PHE A 227 -20.44 14.55 -15.38
N LYS A 228 -19.33 15.16 -15.83
CA LYS A 228 -19.15 15.66 -17.19
C LYS A 228 -18.13 14.79 -17.93
N LEU A 229 -18.25 14.75 -19.26
CA LEU A 229 -17.26 14.04 -20.09
C LEU A 229 -15.90 14.72 -19.96
N LEU A 230 -14.82 13.95 -20.06
CA LEU A 230 -13.45 14.49 -19.98
C LEU A 230 -13.17 15.50 -21.08
N SER A 231 -13.74 15.32 -22.28
CA SER A 231 -13.65 16.29 -23.38
C SER A 231 -14.25 17.65 -23.02
N GLN A 232 -15.27 17.68 -22.17
CA GLN A 232 -15.92 18.92 -21.70
C GLN A 232 -15.11 19.62 -20.60
N GLN A 233 -14.09 18.97 -20.05
CA GLN A 233 -13.20 19.53 -19.03
C GLN A 233 -11.94 20.15 -19.66
N CYS A 234 -11.80 20.12 -20.98
CA CYS A 234 -10.68 20.73 -21.68
C CYS A 234 -10.92 22.23 -21.87
N SER A 235 -9.90 23.05 -21.58
CA SER A 235 -9.95 24.50 -21.78
C SER A 235 -9.20 24.90 -23.06
N TYR A 236 -9.76 25.83 -23.83
CA TYR A 236 -9.17 26.29 -25.10
C TYR A 236 -7.72 26.80 -24.95
N MET A 237 -7.44 27.58 -23.91
CA MET A 237 -6.08 28.10 -23.63
C MET A 237 -5.27 27.22 -22.67
N GLY A 238 -5.92 26.28 -21.98
CA GLY A 238 -5.35 25.58 -20.82
C GLY A 238 -5.05 24.10 -21.04
N GLY A 239 -5.37 23.55 -22.21
CA GLY A 239 -5.26 22.11 -22.52
C GLY A 239 -6.25 21.25 -21.72
N CYS A 240 -6.14 19.93 -21.88
CA CYS A 240 -6.95 18.96 -21.15
C CYS A 240 -6.27 18.54 -19.83
N PHE A 241 -7.05 18.35 -18.76
CA PHE A 241 -6.50 17.82 -17.49
C PHE A 241 -5.87 16.43 -17.64
N LEU A 242 -6.40 15.61 -18.55
CA LEU A 242 -5.88 14.29 -18.85
C LEU A 242 -4.46 14.34 -19.45
N GLU A 243 -4.19 15.31 -20.32
CA GLU A 243 -2.85 15.50 -20.91
C GLU A 243 -1.86 16.00 -19.85
N LYS A 244 -2.30 16.87 -18.93
CA LYS A 244 -1.47 17.36 -17.83
C LYS A 244 -1.04 16.24 -16.90
N ILE A 245 -1.97 15.37 -16.48
CA ILE A 245 -1.63 14.25 -15.61
C ILE A 245 -0.75 13.21 -16.33
N GLU A 246 -0.96 13.01 -17.63
CA GLU A 246 -0.10 12.13 -18.44
C GLU A 246 1.33 12.68 -18.56
N LYS A 247 1.48 13.98 -18.84
CA LYS A 247 2.78 14.66 -18.85
C LYS A 247 3.49 14.56 -17.51
N ALA A 248 2.77 14.75 -16.40
CA ALA A 248 3.32 14.61 -15.06
C ALA A 248 3.85 13.19 -14.80
N ILE A 249 3.08 12.16 -15.18
CA ILE A 249 3.45 10.74 -14.96
C ILE A 249 4.63 10.31 -15.83
N THR A 250 4.69 10.77 -17.07
CA THR A 250 5.63 10.26 -18.09
C THR A 250 6.92 11.07 -18.20
N ARG A 251 6.92 12.35 -17.81
CA ARG A 251 8.08 13.24 -17.95
C ARG A 251 8.45 13.91 -16.63
N GLU A 252 7.55 14.73 -16.08
CA GLU A 252 7.91 15.65 -14.99
C GLU A 252 8.34 14.93 -13.71
N LEU A 253 7.63 13.86 -13.30
CA LEU A 253 8.00 13.07 -12.11
C LEU A 253 9.29 12.25 -12.33
N PRO A 254 9.48 11.54 -13.46
CA PRO A 254 10.77 10.92 -13.78
C PRO A 254 11.95 11.91 -13.83
N ASP A 255 11.78 13.08 -14.45
CA ASP A 255 12.84 14.09 -14.56
C ASP A 255 13.24 14.62 -13.17
N LEU A 256 12.26 14.75 -12.27
CA LEU A 256 12.50 15.13 -10.87
C LEU A 256 13.38 14.11 -10.14
N LEU A 257 13.18 12.80 -10.38
CA LEU A 257 14.06 11.75 -9.84
C LEU A 257 15.50 11.90 -10.34
N GLY A 258 15.67 12.15 -11.65
CA GLY A 258 16.99 12.38 -12.24
C GLY A 258 17.71 13.58 -11.62
N SER A 259 16.98 14.66 -11.32
CA SER A 259 17.53 15.86 -10.69
C SER A 259 17.99 15.64 -9.24
N ILE A 260 17.31 14.76 -8.49
CA ILE A 260 17.66 14.43 -7.11
C ILE A 260 18.91 13.56 -7.06
N GLY A 261 19.06 12.63 -8.01
CA GLY A 261 20.24 11.77 -8.12
C GLY A 261 21.55 12.53 -8.40
N LEU A 262 21.48 13.67 -9.10
CA LEU A 262 22.65 14.51 -9.40
C LEU A 262 23.27 15.19 -8.17
N GLY A 263 22.56 15.24 -7.04
CA GLY A 263 23.06 15.80 -5.77
C GLY A 263 23.81 14.79 -4.89
N LYS A 264 23.73 13.49 -5.18
CA LYS A 264 24.46 12.44 -4.46
C LYS A 264 25.84 12.29 -5.12
N LYS A 265 26.89 12.83 -4.48
CA LYS A 265 28.27 12.47 -4.87
C LYS A 265 28.45 10.96 -4.69
N PRO A 266 29.19 10.28 -5.58
CA PRO A 266 29.49 8.87 -5.44
C PRO A 266 30.24 8.57 -4.15
#